data_AF-A0A379WJ73-F1
#
_entry.id   AF-A0A379WJ73-F1
#
_cell.length_a   1.000
_cell.length_b   1.000
_cell.length_c   1.000
_cell.angle_alpha   90.00
_cell.angle_beta   90.00
_cell.angle_gamma   90.00
#
_symmetry.space_group_name_H-M   'P 1'
#
loop_
_entity.id
_entity.type
_entity.pdbx_description
1 polymer ?
#
loop_
_entity_poly.entity_id
_entity_poly.type
_entity_poly.pdbx_seq_one_letter_code
_entity_poly.pdbx_strand_id
1 'polypeptide(L)'
;MKTSLFKSLYFQVLTAIAIGILLGHYYPELGAQMKPLGDAFVKLIKMIIAPVIFCTVVTGIAGMESMKAVGRTGAVALLYFEIVSTIALIIGLIIVNVVQPGAGMNVDPATLDAQAVAVYAAQAKEQGIIAFLMDVIPGSVIGAFASGNILQVLLFAVLFGFALHRLGSKGQLIFNVIESFSQVIFASSI
;
A
#
# COMPACT_ATOMS: atom_id res chain seq x y z
N MET A 1 -5.07 22.60 28.18
CA MET A 1 -4.60 21.25 28.56
C MET A 1 -3.26 21.01 27.87
N LYS A 2 -2.12 21.11 28.59
CA LYS A 2 -0.78 20.87 27.99
C LYS A 2 -0.66 19.37 27.71
N THR A 3 -0.85 18.96 26.46
CA THR A 3 -0.52 17.59 26.04
C THR A 3 0.99 17.43 26.20
N SER A 4 1.39 16.63 27.18
CA SER A 4 2.78 16.26 27.40
C SER A 4 3.34 15.68 26.10
N LEU A 5 4.49 16.16 25.62
CA LEU A 5 5.16 15.69 24.39
C LEU A 5 5.29 14.15 24.35
N PHE A 6 5.44 13.51 25.51
CA PHE A 6 5.53 12.05 25.66
C PHE A 6 4.24 11.28 25.37
N LYS A 7 3.08 11.95 25.31
CA LYS A 7 1.80 11.37 24.90
C LYS A 7 1.56 11.48 23.39
N SER A 8 2.43 12.17 22.65
CA SER A 8 2.29 12.29 21.19
C SER A 8 2.78 11.02 20.52
N LEU A 9 1.91 10.38 19.73
CA LEU A 9 2.24 9.18 18.95
C LEU A 9 3.40 9.44 17.99
N TYR A 10 3.45 10.65 17.41
CA TYR A 10 4.54 11.07 16.54
C TYR A 10 5.90 11.04 17.26
N PHE A 11 5.96 11.58 18.48
CA PHE A 11 7.17 11.55 19.29
C PHE A 11 7.56 10.13 19.69
N GLN A 12 6.58 9.29 20.03
CA GLN A 12 6.81 7.88 20.36
C GLN A 12 7.38 7.09 19.19
N VAL A 13 6.84 7.27 17.98
CA VAL A 13 7.32 6.60 16.76
C VAL A 13 8.75 7.04 16.44
N LEU A 14 9.05 8.34 16.45
CA LEU A 14 10.42 8.82 16.20
C LEU A 14 11.41 8.30 17.25
N THR A 15 11.01 8.27 18.52
CA THR A 15 11.83 7.73 19.59
C THR A 15 12.06 6.23 19.41
N ALA A 16 11.04 5.46 19.04
CA ALA A 16 11.16 4.03 18.76
C ALA A 16 12.08 3.75 17.56
N ILE A 17 11.99 4.55 16.50
CA ILE A 17 12.90 4.45 15.34
C ILE A 17 14.34 4.74 15.77
N ALA A 18 14.58 5.81 16.54
CA ALA A 18 15.90 6.14 17.04
C ALA A 18 16.48 5.01 17.92
N ILE A 19 15.69 4.47 18.85
CA ILE A 19 16.08 3.32 19.68
C ILE A 19 16.40 2.11 18.81
N GLY A 20 15.57 1.80 17.80
CA GLY A 20 15.79 0.68 16.88
C GLY A 20 17.10 0.82 16.09
N ILE A 21 17.42 2.02 15.60
CA ILE A 21 18.69 2.31 14.92
C ILE A 21 19.87 2.14 15.87
N LEU A 22 19.79 2.71 17.08
CA LEU A 22 20.86 2.61 18.08
C LEU A 22 21.09 1.15 18.49
N LEU A 23 20.03 0.38 18.72
CA LEU A 23 20.11 -1.03 19.06
C LEU A 23 20.72 -1.85 17.91
N GLY A 24 20.31 -1.62 16.66
CA GLY A 24 20.89 -2.29 15.50
C GLY A 24 22.37 -1.94 15.27
N HIS A 25 22.79 -0.73 15.62
CA HIS A 25 24.18 -0.29 15.49
C HIS A 25 25.08 -0.82 16.61
N TYR A 26 24.67 -0.70 17.87
CA TYR A 26 25.49 -1.09 19.04
C TYR A 26 25.37 -2.57 19.40
N TYR A 27 24.24 -3.21 19.11
CA TYR A 27 23.95 -4.62 19.40
C TYR A 27 23.34 -5.32 18.18
N PRO A 28 24.09 -5.51 17.09
CA PRO A 28 23.56 -6.00 15.81
C PRO A 28 22.93 -7.39 15.90
N GLU A 29 23.46 -8.29 16.74
CA GLU A 29 22.88 -9.62 16.95
C GLU A 29 21.50 -9.55 17.60
N LEU A 30 21.36 -8.72 18.65
CA LEU A 30 20.08 -8.47 19.30
C LEU A 30 19.10 -7.78 18.33
N GLY A 31 19.59 -6.83 17.53
CA GLY A 31 18.78 -6.17 16.49
C GLY A 31 18.21 -7.15 15.46
N ALA A 32 19.02 -8.10 15.01
CA ALA A 32 18.55 -9.17 14.12
C ALA A 32 17.51 -10.06 14.78
N GLN A 33 17.68 -10.39 16.08
CA GLN A 33 16.71 -11.17 16.84
C GLN A 33 15.37 -10.45 17.05
N MET A 34 15.32 -9.12 16.95
CA MET A 34 14.08 -8.34 17.03
C MET A 34 13.26 -8.37 15.72
N LYS A 35 13.78 -8.93 14.62
CA LYS A 35 13.07 -9.04 13.33
C LYS A 35 11.63 -9.57 13.45
N PRO A 36 11.32 -10.61 14.27
CA PRO A 36 9.96 -11.12 14.42
C PRO A 36 8.94 -10.07 14.88
N LEU A 37 9.37 -9.06 15.65
CA LEU A 37 8.50 -7.94 16.05
C LEU A 37 8.12 -7.07 14.85
N GLY A 38 9.10 -6.77 13.99
CA GLY A 38 8.88 -6.04 12.74
C GLY A 38 7.99 -6.83 11.77
N ASP A 39 8.27 -8.12 11.60
CA ASP A 39 7.49 -9.01 10.75
C ASP A 39 6.03 -9.13 11.25
N ALA A 40 5.84 -9.27 12.57
CA ALA A 40 4.52 -9.27 13.18
C ALA A 40 3.77 -7.96 12.95
N PHE A 41 4.42 -6.81 13.14
CA PHE A 41 3.84 -5.50 12.87
C PHE A 41 3.41 -5.34 11.41
N VAL A 42 4.28 -5.69 10.45
CA VAL A 42 3.94 -5.66 9.02
C VAL A 42 2.78 -6.60 8.70
N LYS A 43 2.75 -7.80 9.31
CA LYS A 43 1.66 -8.77 9.10
C LYS A 43 0.33 -8.25 9.63
N LEU A 44 0.32 -7.58 10.78
CA LEU A 44 -0.88 -6.93 11.34
C LEU A 44 -1.39 -5.82 10.43
N ILE A 45 -0.51 -4.96 9.91
CA ILE A 45 -0.90 -3.91 8.95
C ILE A 45 -1.48 -4.54 7.68
N LYS A 46 -0.78 -5.52 7.09
CA LYS A 46 -1.21 -6.20 5.86
C LYS A 46 -2.59 -6.86 6.00
N MET A 47 -2.89 -7.43 7.17
CA MET A 47 -4.19 -8.04 7.47
C MET A 47 -5.34 -7.02 7.38
N ILE A 48 -5.11 -5.78 7.82
CA ILE A 48 -6.13 -4.74 7.91
C ILE A 48 -6.32 -4.00 6.57
N ILE A 49 -5.27 -3.90 5.74
CA ILE A 49 -5.30 -3.13 4.48
C ILE A 49 -6.45 -3.53 3.55
N ALA A 50 -6.62 -4.82 3.26
CA ALA A 50 -7.62 -5.26 2.28
C ALA A 50 -9.08 -4.92 2.70
N PRO A 51 -9.52 -5.24 3.93
CA PRO A 51 -10.82 -4.79 4.44
C PRO A 51 -11.00 -3.27 4.45
N VAL A 52 -9.97 -2.50 4.87
CA VAL A 52 -10.03 -1.03 4.92
C VAL A 52 -10.23 -0.45 3.52
N ILE A 53 -9.44 -0.91 2.55
CA ILE A 53 -9.53 -0.44 1.16
C ILE A 53 -10.92 -0.73 0.60
N PHE A 54 -11.42 -1.96 0.79
CA PHE A 54 -12.75 -2.32 0.33
C PHE A 54 -13.82 -1.39 0.91
N CYS A 55 -13.86 -1.23 2.23
CA CYS A 55 -14.86 -0.40 2.88
C CYS A 55 -14.76 1.06 2.43
N THR A 56 -13.55 1.63 2.47
CA THR A 56 -13.30 3.04 2.13
C THR A 56 -13.71 3.37 0.69
N VAL A 57 -13.38 2.49 -0.25
CA VAL A 57 -13.70 2.69 -1.67
C VAL A 57 -15.19 2.49 -1.93
N VAL A 58 -15.80 1.46 -1.34
CA VAL A 58 -17.24 1.21 -1.49
C VAL A 58 -18.06 2.37 -0.91
N THR A 59 -17.81 2.77 0.34
CA THR A 59 -18.55 3.88 0.97
C THR A 59 -18.24 5.20 0.28
N GLY A 60 -16.99 5.40 -0.14
CA GLY A 60 -16.56 6.57 -0.89
C GLY A 60 -17.30 6.74 -2.22
N ILE A 61 -17.45 5.68 -3.01
CA ILE A 61 -18.18 5.73 -4.29
C ILE A 61 -19.70 5.78 -4.05
N ALA A 62 -20.22 4.93 -3.16
CA ALA A 62 -21.66 4.83 -2.93
C ALA A 62 -22.25 6.09 -2.30
N GLY A 63 -21.49 6.78 -1.45
CA GLY A 63 -21.90 8.02 -0.77
C GLY A 63 -21.82 9.27 -1.65
N MET A 64 -21.30 9.19 -2.88
CA MET A 64 -21.23 10.36 -3.77
C MET A 64 -22.57 10.62 -4.46
N GLU A 65 -23.02 11.88 -4.48
CA GLU A 65 -24.29 12.27 -5.11
C GLU A 65 -24.29 12.11 -6.64
N SER A 66 -23.13 12.15 -7.30
CA SER A 66 -23.04 12.01 -8.76
C SER A 66 -21.90 11.11 -9.23
N MET A 67 -22.22 10.21 -10.15
CA MET A 67 -21.24 9.33 -10.79
C MET A 67 -20.25 10.08 -11.69
N LYS A 68 -20.66 11.23 -12.24
CA LYS A 68 -19.74 12.11 -12.97
C LYS A 68 -18.65 12.66 -12.04
N ALA A 69 -18.99 12.96 -10.79
CA ALA A 69 -18.02 13.41 -9.81
C ALA A 69 -17.03 12.29 -9.43
N VAL A 70 -17.49 11.04 -9.24
CA VAL A 70 -16.59 9.89 -8.98
C VAL A 70 -15.55 9.75 -10.09
N GLY A 71 -16.00 9.70 -11.35
CA GLY A 71 -15.10 9.54 -12.50
C GLY A 71 -14.13 10.71 -12.65
N ARG A 72 -14.59 11.95 -12.43
CA ARG A 72 -13.73 13.14 -12.46
C ARG A 72 -12.68 13.10 -11.35
N THR A 73 -13.07 12.78 -10.13
CA THR A 73 -12.14 12.69 -9.00
C THR A 73 -11.11 11.59 -9.23
N GLY A 74 -11.52 10.43 -9.74
CA GLY A 74 -10.61 9.34 -10.11
C GLY A 74 -9.62 9.75 -11.20
N ALA A 75 -10.09 10.40 -12.28
CA ALA A 75 -9.21 10.87 -13.35
C ALA A 75 -8.22 11.95 -12.88
N VAL A 76 -8.68 12.90 -12.06
CA VAL A 76 -7.81 13.91 -11.44
C VAL A 76 -6.79 13.26 -10.51
N ALA A 77 -7.19 12.26 -9.73
CA ALA A 77 -6.28 11.52 -8.86
C ALA A 77 -5.22 10.74 -9.65
N LEU A 78 -5.59 10.09 -10.76
CA LEU A 78 -4.64 9.39 -11.64
C LEU A 78 -3.64 10.35 -12.28
N LEU A 79 -4.12 11.48 -12.82
CA LEU A 79 -3.25 12.50 -13.39
C LEU A 79 -2.32 13.09 -12.34
N TYR A 80 -2.84 13.38 -11.14
CA TYR A 80 -2.05 13.84 -10.01
C TYR A 80 -0.98 12.81 -9.60
N PHE A 81 -1.36 11.54 -9.48
CA PHE A 81 -0.45 10.45 -9.15
C PHE A 81 0.69 10.34 -10.16
N GLU A 82 0.38 10.37 -11.46
CA GLU A 82 1.38 10.25 -12.53
C GLU A 82 2.35 11.43 -12.54
N ILE A 83 1.87 12.66 -12.35
CA ILE A 83 2.72 13.85 -12.31
C ILE A 83 3.64 13.79 -11.09
N VAL A 84 3.07 13.51 -9.91
CA VAL A 84 3.85 13.49 -8.66
C VAL A 84 4.84 12.33 -8.65
N SER A 85 4.47 11.14 -9.14
CA SER A 85 5.36 9.99 -9.24
C SER A 85 6.51 10.26 -10.22
N THR A 86 6.22 10.86 -11.38
CA THR A 86 7.25 11.25 -12.36
C THR A 86 8.25 12.24 -11.77
N ILE A 87 7.77 13.27 -11.07
CA ILE A 87 8.64 14.23 -10.37
C ILE A 87 9.48 13.53 -9.30
N ALA A 88 8.87 12.65 -8.50
CA ALA A 88 9.59 11.89 -7.48
C ALA A 88 10.68 10.99 -8.09
N LEU A 89 10.41 10.32 -9.22
CA LEU A 89 11.39 9.52 -9.95
C LEU A 89 12.53 10.36 -10.50
N ILE A 90 12.24 11.55 -11.06
CA ILE A 90 13.29 12.47 -11.55
C ILE A 90 14.20 12.91 -10.40
N ILE A 91 13.63 13.31 -9.26
CA ILE A 91 14.40 13.71 -8.08
C ILE A 91 15.23 12.53 -7.57
N GLY A 92 14.63 11.34 -7.44
CA GLY A 92 15.34 10.12 -7.04
C GLY A 92 16.50 9.81 -7.97
N LEU A 93 16.29 9.92 -9.28
CA LEU A 93 17.32 9.70 -10.29
C LEU A 93 18.47 10.72 -10.16
N ILE A 94 18.16 12.00 -9.97
CA ILE A 94 19.18 13.04 -9.75
C ILE A 94 20.02 12.71 -8.50
N ILE A 95 19.37 12.39 -7.38
CA ILE A 95 20.07 12.07 -6.13
C ILE A 95 20.97 10.85 -6.30
N VAL A 96 20.46 9.77 -6.91
CA VAL A 96 21.25 8.55 -7.13
C VAL A 96 22.46 8.81 -8.03
N ASN A 97 22.32 9.61 -9.09
CA ASN A 97 23.44 9.91 -9.98
C ASN A 97 24.48 10.86 -9.36
N VAL A 98 24.07 11.76 -8.47
CA VAL A 98 24.96 12.74 -7.81
C VAL A 98 25.63 12.17 -6.57
N VAL A 99 24.86 11.56 -5.67
CA VAL A 99 25.37 11.01 -4.40
C VAL A 99 26.04 9.65 -4.62
N GLN A 100 25.67 8.95 -5.70
CA GLN A 100 26.18 7.62 -6.05
C GLN A 100 26.19 6.66 -4.84
N PRO A 101 25.04 6.47 -4.14
CA PRO A 101 24.98 5.57 -3.00
C PRO A 101 25.25 4.13 -3.48
N GLY A 102 26.47 3.64 -3.23
CA GLY A 102 26.97 2.36 -3.74
C GLY A 102 28.36 2.44 -4.40
N ALA A 103 28.86 3.64 -4.70
CA ALA A 103 30.26 3.83 -5.11
C ALA A 103 31.18 3.36 -3.96
N GLY A 104 32.01 2.35 -4.24
CA GLY A 104 32.87 1.70 -3.25
C GLY A 104 32.31 0.41 -2.63
N MET A 105 31.10 -0.03 -3.02
CA MET A 105 30.72 -1.43 -2.81
C MET A 105 31.55 -2.31 -3.76
N ASN A 106 32.32 -3.27 -3.22
CA ASN A 106 33.07 -4.28 -4.00
C ASN A 106 32.11 -5.31 -4.66
N VAL A 107 31.11 -4.84 -5.40
CA VAL A 107 30.29 -5.68 -6.26
C VAL A 107 30.98 -5.67 -7.61
N ASP A 108 31.88 -6.61 -7.85
CA ASP A 108 32.45 -6.81 -9.18
C ASP A 108 31.35 -7.34 -10.10
N PRO A 109 30.89 -6.58 -11.10
CA PRO A 109 29.83 -7.01 -12.00
C PRO A 109 30.18 -8.27 -12.79
N ALA A 110 31.48 -8.59 -12.92
CA ALA A 110 31.97 -9.80 -13.58
C ALA A 110 31.87 -11.05 -12.68
N THR A 111 31.66 -10.87 -11.36
CA THR A 111 31.42 -11.96 -10.40
C THR A 111 29.94 -12.18 -10.10
N LEU A 112 29.06 -11.32 -10.63
CA LEU A 112 27.62 -11.51 -10.55
C LEU A 112 27.21 -12.71 -11.41
N ASP A 113 26.45 -13.63 -10.83
CA ASP A 113 25.89 -14.76 -11.56
C ASP A 113 24.93 -14.27 -12.64
N ALA A 114 25.38 -14.32 -13.90
CA ALA A 114 24.59 -13.92 -15.06
C ALA A 114 23.28 -14.72 -15.18
N GLN A 115 23.21 -15.93 -14.62
CA GLN A 115 21.97 -16.72 -14.58
C GLN A 115 20.96 -16.13 -13.58
N ALA A 116 21.41 -15.63 -12.43
CA ALA A 116 20.54 -14.94 -11.47
C ALA A 116 19.96 -13.65 -12.07
N VAL A 117 20.75 -12.90 -12.85
CA VAL A 117 20.27 -11.68 -13.54
C VAL A 117 19.31 -12.03 -14.68
N ALA A 118 19.55 -13.13 -15.40
CA ALA A 118 18.69 -13.57 -16.51
C ALA A 118 17.26 -13.91 -16.04
N VAL A 119 17.08 -14.44 -14.82
CA VAL A 119 15.75 -14.72 -14.25
C VAL A 119 14.94 -13.42 -14.05
N TYR A 120 15.56 -12.38 -13.50
CA TYR A 120 14.90 -11.08 -13.31
C TYR A 120 14.59 -10.39 -14.65
N ALA A 121 15.51 -10.47 -15.62
CA ALA A 121 15.29 -9.94 -16.96
C ALA A 121 14.15 -10.66 -17.70
N ALA A 122 14.01 -11.98 -17.51
CA ALA A 122 12.91 -12.76 -18.05
C ALA A 122 11.56 -12.40 -17.39
N GLN A 123 11.53 -12.25 -16.06
CA GLN A 123 10.34 -11.81 -15.33
C GLN A 123 9.88 -10.40 -15.76
N ALA A 124 10.81 -9.47 -15.98
CA ALA A 124 10.49 -8.14 -16.47
C ALA A 124 9.85 -8.17 -17.88
N LYS A 125 10.19 -9.18 -18.70
CA LYS A 125 9.64 -9.37 -20.05
C LYS A 125 8.21 -9.87 -20.05
N GLU A 126 7.81 -10.63 -19.02
CA GLU A 126 6.43 -11.14 -18.88
C GLU A 126 5.47 -10.13 -18.25
N GLN A 127 5.98 -9.05 -17.64
CA GLN A 127 5.19 -7.97 -17.03
C GLN A 127 4.71 -6.94 -18.05
N GLY A 128 4.05 -7.41 -19.13
CA GLY A 128 3.39 -6.53 -20.09
C GLY A 128 2.09 -5.93 -19.54
N ILE A 129 1.63 -4.83 -20.17
CA ILE A 129 0.36 -4.15 -19.81
C ILE A 129 -0.82 -5.15 -19.82
N ILE A 130 -0.85 -6.06 -20.79
CA ILE A 130 -1.93 -7.06 -20.90
C ILE A 130 -1.92 -8.01 -19.70
N ALA A 131 -0.74 -8.53 -19.32
CA ALA A 131 -0.61 -9.42 -18.17
C ALA A 131 -1.02 -8.72 -16.87
N PHE A 132 -0.61 -7.45 -16.70
CA PHE A 132 -1.04 -6.62 -15.58
C PHE A 132 -2.56 -6.44 -15.52
N LEU A 133 -3.21 -6.07 -16.64
CA LEU A 133 -4.66 -5.90 -16.70
C LEU A 133 -5.41 -7.20 -16.40
N MET A 134 -4.88 -8.35 -16.84
CA MET A 134 -5.45 -9.66 -16.52
C MET A 134 -5.29 -10.02 -15.05
N ASP A 135 -4.16 -9.70 -14.42
CA ASP A 135 -3.91 -9.96 -12.99
C ASP A 135 -4.81 -9.13 -12.05
N VAL A 136 -5.23 -7.94 -12.51
CA VAL A 136 -6.20 -7.09 -11.79
C VAL A 136 -7.58 -7.75 -11.67
N ILE A 137 -7.94 -8.67 -12.58
CA ILE A 137 -9.22 -9.38 -12.54
C ILE A 137 -9.09 -10.61 -11.63
N PRO A 138 -9.75 -10.65 -10.46
CA PRO A 138 -9.66 -11.81 -9.58
C PRO A 138 -10.38 -13.02 -10.16
N GLY A 139 -9.79 -14.21 -10.01
CA GLY A 139 -10.48 -15.47 -10.25
C GLY A 139 -11.62 -15.74 -9.26
N SER A 140 -11.54 -15.18 -8.04
CA SER A 140 -12.66 -15.14 -7.09
C SER A 140 -12.51 -13.98 -6.09
N VAL A 141 -13.63 -13.42 -5.64
CA VAL A 141 -13.64 -12.33 -4.65
C VAL A 141 -12.96 -12.78 -3.35
N ILE A 142 -13.35 -13.93 -2.83
CA ILE A 142 -12.81 -14.48 -1.58
C ILE A 142 -11.30 -14.73 -1.70
N GLY A 143 -10.85 -15.22 -2.87
CA GLY A 143 -9.43 -15.42 -3.16
C GLY A 143 -8.62 -14.12 -3.17
N ALA A 144 -9.18 -13.01 -3.64
CA ALA A 144 -8.52 -11.70 -3.62
C ALA A 144 -8.28 -11.21 -2.18
N PHE A 145 -9.29 -11.36 -1.30
CA PHE A 145 -9.15 -11.02 0.11
C PHE A 145 -8.20 -11.97 0.86
N ALA A 146 -8.26 -13.27 0.58
CA ALA A 146 -7.42 -14.28 1.23
C ALA A 146 -5.94 -14.16 0.83
N SER A 147 -5.65 -13.85 -0.44
CA SER A 147 -4.29 -13.63 -0.94
C SER A 147 -3.74 -12.24 -0.60
N GLY A 148 -4.59 -11.30 -0.17
CA GLY A 148 -4.21 -9.92 0.09
C GLY A 148 -3.84 -9.15 -1.19
N ASN A 149 -4.34 -9.57 -2.36
CA ASN A 149 -4.09 -8.84 -3.61
C ASN A 149 -4.89 -7.54 -3.62
N ILE A 150 -4.19 -6.43 -3.36
CA ILE A 150 -4.78 -5.10 -3.22
C ILE A 150 -5.46 -4.63 -4.51
N LEU A 151 -4.87 -4.88 -5.68
CA LEU A 151 -5.42 -4.43 -6.96
C LEU A 151 -6.74 -5.14 -7.28
N GLN A 152 -6.79 -6.44 -7.02
CA GLN A 152 -8.00 -7.24 -7.20
C GLN A 152 -9.12 -6.81 -6.25
N VAL A 153 -8.79 -6.58 -4.97
CA VAL A 153 -9.74 -6.06 -3.97
C VAL A 153 -10.26 -4.68 -4.37
N LEU A 154 -9.37 -3.81 -4.88
CA LEU A 154 -9.72 -2.48 -5.35
C LEU A 154 -10.70 -2.53 -6.54
N LEU A 155 -10.41 -3.36 -7.56
CA LEU A 155 -11.31 -3.52 -8.71
C LEU A 155 -12.71 -3.95 -8.25
N PHE A 156 -12.77 -4.97 -7.41
CA PHE A 156 -14.05 -5.44 -6.88
C PHE A 156 -14.77 -4.36 -6.06
N ALA A 157 -14.06 -3.64 -5.20
CA ALA A 157 -14.62 -2.55 -4.40
C ALA A 157 -15.21 -1.44 -5.27
N VAL A 158 -14.54 -1.07 -6.36
CA VAL A 158 -15.03 -0.08 -7.33
C VAL A 158 -16.32 -0.54 -7.98
N LEU A 159 -16.35 -1.76 -8.53
CA LEU A 159 -17.54 -2.33 -9.17
C LEU A 159 -18.71 -2.46 -8.18
N PHE A 160 -18.43 -2.92 -6.97
CA PHE A 160 -19.41 -3.06 -5.90
C PHE A 160 -19.96 -1.71 -5.46
N GLY A 161 -19.10 -0.70 -5.27
CA GLY A 161 -19.50 0.66 -4.94
C GLY A 161 -20.40 1.28 -6.00
N PHE A 162 -20.09 1.09 -7.29
CA PHE A 162 -20.95 1.53 -8.39
C PHE A 162 -22.31 0.82 -8.40
N ALA A 163 -22.33 -0.50 -8.19
CA ALA A 163 -23.57 -1.26 -8.12
C ALA A 163 -24.44 -0.80 -6.93
N LEU A 164 -23.81 -0.60 -5.76
CA LEU A 164 -24.48 -0.14 -4.54
C LEU A 164 -25.06 1.27 -4.71
N HIS A 165 -24.30 2.20 -5.31
CA HIS A 165 -24.79 3.53 -5.65
C HIS A 165 -26.05 3.46 -6.54
N ARG A 166 -26.01 2.62 -7.59
CA ARG A 166 -27.11 2.48 -8.56
C ARG A 166 -28.37 1.87 -7.94
N LEU A 167 -28.26 1.07 -6.88
CA LEU A 167 -29.41 0.54 -6.15
C LEU A 167 -30.17 1.61 -5.36
N GLY A 168 -29.54 2.77 -5.08
CA GLY A 168 -30.15 3.86 -4.33
C GLY A 168 -30.66 3.38 -2.97
N SER A 169 -31.93 3.70 -2.67
CA SER A 169 -32.55 3.35 -1.37
C SER A 169 -32.59 1.84 -1.08
N LYS A 170 -32.61 0.98 -2.11
CA LYS A 170 -32.55 -0.48 -1.92
C LYS A 170 -31.19 -0.96 -1.41
N GLY A 171 -30.13 -0.19 -1.64
CA GLY A 171 -28.78 -0.45 -1.17
C GLY A 171 -28.49 0.05 0.25
N GLN A 172 -29.37 0.87 0.84
CA GLN A 172 -29.05 1.61 2.07
C GLN A 172 -28.66 0.69 3.24
N LEU A 173 -29.33 -0.46 3.38
CA LEU A 173 -28.99 -1.44 4.43
C LEU A 173 -27.54 -1.92 4.28
N ILE A 174 -27.14 -2.29 3.07
CA ILE A 174 -25.78 -2.78 2.79
C ILE A 174 -24.75 -1.66 2.97
N PHE A 175 -25.08 -0.44 2.53
CA PHE A 175 -24.23 0.73 2.76
C PHE A 175 -23.96 0.94 4.26
N ASN A 176 -25.00 0.98 5.08
CA ASN A 176 -24.89 1.20 6.52
C ASN A 176 -24.09 0.08 7.22
N VAL A 177 -24.23 -1.17 6.77
CA VAL A 177 -23.45 -2.31 7.28
C VAL A 177 -21.97 -2.14 6.96
N ILE A 178 -21.63 -1.79 5.72
CA ILE A 178 -20.23 -1.58 5.31
C ILE A 178 -19.63 -0.36 6.02
N GLU A 179 -20.39 0.71 6.18
CA GLU A 179 -19.96 1.89 6.93
C GLU A 179 -19.69 1.58 8.40
N SER A 180 -20.60 0.85 9.05
CA SER A 180 -20.41 0.42 10.44
C SER A 180 -19.19 -0.49 10.59
N PHE A 181 -19.01 -1.42 9.64
CA PHE A 181 -17.84 -2.30 9.61
C PHE A 181 -16.54 -1.51 9.41
N SER A 182 -16.55 -0.49 8.54
CA SER A 182 -15.44 0.45 8.35
C SER A 182 -15.05 1.11 9.67
N GLN A 183 -16.04 1.63 10.41
CA GLN A 183 -15.82 2.29 11.71
C GLN A 183 -15.20 1.33 12.74
N VAL A 184 -15.65 0.07 12.78
CA VAL A 184 -15.06 -0.96 13.65
C VAL A 184 -13.59 -1.19 13.30
N ILE A 185 -13.26 -1.29 12.01
CA ILE A 185 -11.88 -1.51 11.58
C ILE A 185 -11.00 -0.30 11.93
N PHE A 186 -11.46 0.93 11.67
CA PHE A 186 -10.72 2.14 12.02
C PHE A 186 -10.54 2.30 13.53
N ALA A 187 -11.57 2.00 14.32
CA ALA A 187 -11.49 2.02 15.78
C ALA A 187 -10.52 0.96 16.33
N SER A 188 -10.39 -0.17 15.64
CA SER A 188 -9.44 -1.24 15.99
C SER A 188 -8.00 -0.95 15.54
N SER A 189 -7.79 0.07 14.70
CA SER A 189 -6.49 0.44 14.13
C SER A 189 -5.77 1.56 14.91
N ILE A 190 -6.30 1.94 16.08
CA ILE A 190 -5.82 2.98 17.01
C ILE A 190 -5.52 2.33 18.36
#